data_AF-A0A2M9NWY7-F1
#
_entry.id   AF-A0A2M9NWY7-F1
#
_cell.length_a   1.000
_cell.length_b   1.000
_cell.length_c   1.000
_cell.angle_alpha   90.00
_cell.angle_beta   90.00
_cell.angle_gamma   90.00
#
_symmetry.space_group_name_H-M   'P 1'
#
loop_
_entity.id
_entity.type
_entity.pdbx_description
1 polymer ?
#
loop_
_entity_poly.entity_id
_entity_poly.type
_entity_poly.pdbx_seq_one_letter_code
_entity_poly.pdbx_strand_id
1 'polypeptide(L)'
;MTIQIFEYPAVFYYEKHPLILDSFSVQVCFPDFRQEGFVSSVSGRNRIDALACAQELLETMVEHFIHDKKTIPDASEMEKVNLDRGINICESAPFRIEIENITYEK
;
A
#
# COMPACT_ATOMS: atom_id res chain seq x y z
N MET A 1 18.58 18.88 -13.24
CA MET A 1 17.56 17.84 -13.01
C MET A 1 16.81 18.25 -11.77
N THR A 2 15.49 18.35 -11.86
CA THR A 2 14.64 18.61 -10.69
C THR A 2 14.26 17.26 -10.14
N ILE A 3 14.70 16.94 -8.93
CA ILE A 3 14.28 15.72 -8.25
C ILE A 3 12.81 15.90 -7.85
N GLN A 4 11.95 14.99 -8.27
CA GLN A 4 10.57 14.88 -7.81
C GLN A 4 10.49 13.81 -6.72
N ILE A 5 9.93 14.18 -5.59
CA ILE A 5 9.75 13.29 -4.43
C ILE A 5 8.26 13.01 -4.29
N PHE A 6 7.92 11.73 -4.27
CA PHE A 6 6.56 11.23 -4.09
C PHE A 6 6.50 10.51 -2.75
N GLU A 7 5.65 10.98 -1.84
CA GLU A 7 5.49 10.42 -0.50
C GLU A 7 4.02 10.09 -0.27
N TYR A 8 3.70 8.81 -0.05
CA TYR A 8 2.32 8.36 0.11
C TYR A 8 2.14 7.48 1.34
N PRO A 9 1.03 7.64 2.08
CA PRO A 9 0.70 6.75 3.17
C PRO A 9 0.35 5.36 2.62
N ALA A 10 1.04 4.35 3.12
CA ALA A 10 0.74 2.95 2.91
C ALA A 10 0.20 2.32 4.19
N VAL A 11 -0.85 1.50 4.06
CA VAL A 11 -1.47 0.80 5.19
C VAL A 11 -1.06 -0.66 5.17
N PHE A 12 -0.45 -1.12 6.25
CA PHE A 12 0.02 -2.48 6.47
C PHE A 12 -0.97 -3.23 7.37
N TYR A 13 -1.62 -4.24 6.82
CA TYR A 13 -2.57 -5.11 7.51
C TYR A 13 -1.90 -6.46 7.80
N TYR A 14 -1.74 -6.78 9.08
CA TYR A 14 -1.16 -8.03 9.54
C TYR A 14 -2.26 -9.07 9.72
N GLU A 15 -2.20 -10.15 8.94
CA GLU A 15 -3.24 -11.17 8.87
C GLU A 15 -2.66 -12.54 9.16
N LYS A 16 -3.37 -13.38 9.91
CA LYS A 16 -2.96 -14.76 10.11
C LYS A 16 -2.91 -15.48 8.76
N HIS A 17 -1.86 -16.25 8.54
CA HIS A 17 -1.74 -17.02 7.32
C HIS A 17 -2.81 -18.12 7.31
N PRO A 18 -3.66 -18.23 6.28
CA PRO A 18 -4.80 -19.16 6.30
C PRO A 18 -4.38 -20.64 6.31
N LEU A 19 -3.16 -20.93 5.83
CA LEU A 19 -2.67 -22.30 5.64
C LEU A 19 -1.48 -22.69 6.54
N ILE A 20 -0.88 -21.74 7.27
CA ILE A 20 0.35 -21.99 8.03
C ILE A 20 0.10 -21.58 9.48
N LEU A 21 0.15 -22.56 10.38
CA LEU A 21 -0.03 -22.34 11.81
C LEU A 21 1.06 -21.40 12.34
N ASP A 22 0.68 -20.49 13.24
CA ASP A 22 1.57 -19.51 13.86
C ASP A 22 2.36 -18.63 12.87
N SER A 23 1.83 -18.45 11.66
CA SER A 23 2.38 -17.55 10.64
C SER A 23 1.40 -16.43 10.32
N PHE A 24 1.93 -15.34 9.78
CA PHE A 24 1.15 -14.21 9.30
C PHE A 24 1.72 -13.71 7.97
N SER A 25 0.88 -13.02 7.21
CA SER A 25 1.27 -12.22 6.06
C SER A 25 0.98 -10.74 6.35
N VAL A 26 1.68 -9.86 5.66
CA VAL A 26 1.45 -8.42 5.72
C VAL A 26 0.95 -7.96 4.36
N GLN A 27 -0.32 -7.59 4.31
CA GLN A 27 -0.92 -6.96 3.14
C GLN A 27 -0.65 -5.46 3.21
N VAL A 28 -0.23 -4.85 2.11
CA VAL A 28 0.01 -3.41 2.01
C VAL A 28 -0.92 -2.83 0.97
N CYS A 29 -1.52 -1.68 1.26
CA CYS A 29 -2.35 -0.94 0.32
C CYS A 29 -1.97 0.54 0.33
N PHE A 30 -1.99 1.17 -0.85
CA PHE A 30 -1.98 2.62 -1.00
C PHE A 30 -3.41 3.10 -1.26
N PRO A 31 -4.10 3.67 -0.26
CA PRO A 31 -5.52 4.00 -0.37
C PRO A 31 -5.81 5.10 -1.42
N ASP A 32 -4.88 6.03 -1.61
CA ASP A 32 -5.03 7.15 -2.55
C ASP A 32 -5.09 6.69 -4.01
N PHE A 33 -4.36 5.62 -4.35
CA PHE A 33 -4.37 5.04 -5.69
C PHE A 33 -5.55 4.08 -5.93
N ARG A 34 -6.19 3.61 -4.86
CA ARG A 34 -7.29 2.64 -4.97
C ARG A 34 -8.54 3.24 -5.61
N GLN A 35 -8.78 4.53 -5.39
CA GLN A 35 -9.97 5.23 -5.88
C GLN A 35 -10.02 5.32 -7.41
N GLU A 36 -8.86 5.23 -8.06
CA GLU A 36 -8.71 5.33 -9.51
C GLU A 36 -8.80 3.97 -10.25
N GLY A 37 -9.18 2.89 -9.55
CA GLY A 37 -9.35 1.55 -10.14
C GLY A 37 -8.05 0.82 -10.43
N PHE A 38 -6.93 1.26 -9.85
CA PHE A 38 -5.62 0.60 -9.96
C PHE A 38 -5.42 -0.48 -8.91
N VAL A 39 -4.65 -1.51 -9.27
CA VAL A 39 -4.13 -2.48 -8.30
C VAL A 39 -3.09 -1.77 -7.43
N SER A 40 -3.53 -1.28 -6.27
CA SER A 40 -2.70 -0.53 -5.33
C SER A 40 -2.39 -1.33 -4.07
N SER A 41 -2.26 -2.66 -4.21
CA SER A 41 -2.01 -3.56 -3.08
C SER A 41 -1.03 -4.67 -3.42
N VAL A 42 -0.20 -5.03 -2.44
CA VAL A 42 0.80 -6.10 -2.48
C VAL A 42 0.81 -6.84 -1.15
N SER A 43 1.48 -7.99 -1.09
CA SER A 43 1.62 -8.77 0.15
C SER A 43 3.05 -9.26 0.33
N GLY A 44 3.54 -9.25 1.57
CA GLY A 44 4.79 -9.87 1.96
C GLY A 44 4.62 -10.91 3.07
N ARG A 45 5.59 -11.81 3.21
CA ARG A 45 5.62 -12.84 4.27
C ARG A 45 5.98 -12.28 5.65
N ASN A 46 6.50 -11.07 5.69
CA ASN A 46 6.81 -10.31 6.89
C ASN A 46 6.85 -8.83 6.53
N ARG A 47 7.09 -7.97 7.53
CA ARG A 47 7.09 -6.52 7.32
C ARG A 47 8.17 -6.02 6.35
N ILE A 48 9.37 -6.60 6.40
CA ILE A 48 10.50 -6.18 5.55
C ILE A 48 10.20 -6.52 4.08
N ASP A 49 9.73 -7.75 3.85
CA ASP A 49 9.29 -8.24 2.53
C ASP A 49 8.16 -7.36 1.98
N ALA A 50 7.17 -7.07 2.81
CA ALA A 50 6.03 -6.24 2.45
C ALA A 50 6.41 -4.78 2.13
N LEU A 51 7.37 -4.21 2.87
CA LEU A 51 7.88 -2.86 2.61
C LEU A 51 8.61 -2.79 1.26
N ALA A 52 9.47 -3.77 0.96
CA ALA A 52 10.16 -3.83 -0.33
C ALA A 52 9.16 -3.93 -1.50
N CYS A 53 8.18 -4.83 -1.40
CA CYS A 53 7.12 -4.92 -2.41
C CYS A 53 6.31 -3.63 -2.54
N ALA A 54 6.07 -2.92 -1.44
CA ALA A 54 5.31 -1.67 -1.46
C ALA A 54 6.10 -0.52 -2.10
N GLN A 55 7.42 -0.48 -1.92
CA GLN A 55 8.31 0.47 -2.60
C GLN A 55 8.30 0.24 -4.12
N GLU A 56 8.47 -1.00 -4.56
CA GLU A 56 8.40 -1.37 -5.99
C GLU A 56 7.02 -1.06 -6.59
N LEU A 57 5.95 -1.28 -5.82
CA LEU A 57 4.60 -0.93 -6.23
C LEU A 57 4.43 0.59 -6.41
N LEU A 58 4.91 1.41 -5.47
CA LEU A 58 4.79 2.87 -5.57
C LEU A 58 5.52 3.39 -6.80
N GLU A 59 6.75 2.93 -7.05
CA GLU A 59 7.50 3.23 -8.27
C GLU A 59 6.67 2.87 -9.51
N THR A 60 6.17 1.63 -9.59
CA THR A 60 5.38 1.15 -10.73
C THR A 60 4.13 1.99 -10.97
N MET A 61 3.41 2.33 -9.89
CA MET A 61 2.21 3.16 -9.98
C MET A 61 2.55 4.57 -10.50
N VAL A 62 3.53 5.25 -9.89
CA VAL A 62 3.93 6.60 -10.29
C VAL A 62 4.41 6.62 -11.75
N GLU A 63 5.25 5.67 -12.14
CA GLU A 63 5.73 5.52 -13.52
C GLU A 63 4.58 5.31 -14.51
N HIS A 64 3.59 4.49 -14.14
CA HIS A 64 2.41 4.27 -14.97
C HIS A 64 1.61 5.55 -15.22
N PHE A 65 1.34 6.34 -14.17
CA PHE A 65 0.62 7.62 -14.32
C PHE A 65 1.41 8.62 -15.18
N ILE A 66 2.72 8.71 -15.00
CA ILE A 66 3.60 9.56 -15.81
C ILE A 66 3.56 9.13 -17.28
N HIS A 67 3.76 7.84 -17.54
CA HIS A 67 3.77 7.28 -18.89
C HIS A 67 2.45 7.50 -19.63
N ASP A 68 1.33 7.26 -18.95
CA ASP A 68 -0.01 7.42 -19.51
C ASP A 68 -0.49 8.88 -19.56
N LYS A 69 0.33 9.84 -19.09
CA LYS A 69 -0.02 11.27 -18.96
C LYS A 69 -1.30 11.49 -18.15
N LYS A 70 -1.51 10.65 -17.13
CA LYS A 70 -2.61 10.77 -16.15
C LYS A 70 -2.17 11.65 -14.99
N THR A 71 -3.13 12.28 -14.33
CA THR A 71 -2.86 13.03 -13.10
C THR A 71 -2.59 12.06 -11.96
N ILE A 72 -1.42 12.18 -11.33
CA ILE A 72 -1.08 11.39 -10.14
C ILE A 72 -1.99 11.86 -8.99
N PRO A 73 -2.60 10.96 -8.21
CA PRO A 73 -3.45 11.34 -7.07
C PRO A 73 -2.66 12.12 -6.02
N ASP A 74 -3.29 13.09 -5.36
CA ASP A 74 -2.65 13.76 -4.21
C ASP A 74 -2.53 12.80 -3.03
N ALA A 75 -1.42 12.87 -2.30
CA ALA A 75 -1.21 12.05 -1.10
C ALA A 75 -2.11 12.52 0.04
N SER A 76 -2.83 11.58 0.67
CA SER A 76 -3.60 11.88 1.88
C SER A 76 -2.69 12.18 3.06
N GLU A 77 -3.13 13.07 3.95
CA GLU A 77 -2.56 13.17 5.29
C GLU A 77 -2.77 11.85 6.03
N MET A 78 -1.76 11.38 6.78
CA MET A 78 -1.78 10.10 7.46
C MET A 78 -3.01 9.91 8.39
N GLU A 79 -3.46 10.99 9.04
CA GLU A 79 -4.64 10.99 9.93
C GLU A 79 -5.98 10.82 9.20
N LYS A 80 -6.00 11.07 7.89
CA LYS A 80 -7.20 11.02 7.03
C LYS A 80 -7.25 9.75 6.18
N VAL A 81 -6.27 8.86 6.33
CA VAL A 81 -6.16 7.63 5.55
C VAL A 81 -7.35 6.72 5.83
N ASN A 82 -8.02 6.30 4.76
CA ASN A 82 -9.12 5.36 4.87
C ASN A 82 -8.61 3.92 5.08
N LEU A 83 -8.92 3.34 6.24
CA LEU A 83 -8.58 1.96 6.58
C LEU A 83 -9.62 0.93 6.10
N ASP A 84 -10.74 1.40 5.55
CA ASP A 84 -11.78 0.51 5.04
C ASP A 84 -11.30 -0.20 3.77
N ARG A 85 -11.22 -1.52 3.86
CA ARG A 85 -10.83 -2.38 2.75
C ARG A 85 -12.00 -2.71 1.84
N GLY A 86 -13.23 -2.28 2.12
CA GLY A 86 -14.41 -2.58 1.30
C GLY A 86 -14.73 -4.08 1.22
N ILE A 87 -14.23 -4.86 2.18
CA ILE A 87 -14.44 -6.30 2.30
C ILE A 87 -15.09 -6.52 3.67
N ASN A 88 -16.23 -7.20 3.71
CA ASN A 88 -16.83 -7.65 4.97
C ASN A 88 -15.96 -8.77 5.54
N ILE A 89 -15.05 -8.46 6.46
CA ILE A 89 -14.10 -9.42 7.00
C ILE A 89 -14.73 -10.15 8.19
N CYS A 90 -15.59 -11.14 7.92
CA CYS A 90 -16.17 -11.98 8.99
C CYS A 90 -15.20 -13.05 9.53
N GLU A 91 -14.11 -13.39 8.83
CA GLU A 91 -13.27 -14.55 9.23
C GLU A 91 -11.76 -14.30 9.35
N SER A 92 -11.23 -13.13 8.94
CA SER A 92 -9.77 -12.86 9.02
C SER A 92 -9.45 -11.38 9.19
N ALA A 93 -10.03 -10.74 10.21
CA ALA A 93 -9.70 -9.36 10.53
C ALA A 93 -8.19 -9.23 10.82
N PRO A 94 -7.53 -8.16 10.37
CA PRO A 94 -6.12 -7.93 10.68
C PRO A 94 -5.96 -7.79 12.19
N PHE A 95 -4.96 -8.45 12.76
CA PHE A 95 -4.68 -8.40 14.20
C PHE A 95 -3.78 -7.20 14.57
N ARG A 96 -3.16 -6.56 13.58
CA ARG A 96 -2.39 -5.32 13.70
C ARG A 96 -2.53 -4.53 12.40
N ILE A 97 -2.60 -3.21 12.53
CA ILE A 97 -2.60 -2.27 11.42
C ILE A 97 -1.49 -1.25 11.68
N GLU A 98 -0.72 -0.93 10.66
CA GLU A 98 0.25 0.16 10.70
C GLU A 98 0.06 1.07 9.49
N ILE A 99 0.45 2.33 9.64
CA ILE A 99 0.49 3.29 8.54
C ILE A 99 1.91 3.84 8.51
N GLU A 100 2.53 3.85 7.33
CA GLU A 100 3.86 4.39 7.12
C GLU A 100 3.89 5.11 5.77
N ASN A 101 4.56 6.26 5.70
CA ASN A 101 4.80 6.95 4.45
C ASN A 101 5.91 6.24 3.68
N ILE A 102 5.64 5.91 2.43
CA ILE A 102 6.62 5.34 1.50
C ILE A 102 7.01 6.42 0.51
N THR A 103 8.32 6.59 0.32
CA THR A 103 8.91 7.60 -0.55
C THR A 103 9.48 6.98 -1.81
N TYR A 104 9.27 7.67 -2.95
CA TYR A 104 9.89 7.40 -4.23
C TYR A 104 10.50 8.69 -4.80
N GLU A 105 11.74 8.62 -5.29
CA GLU A 105 12.50 9.76 -5.81
C GLU A 105 12.81 9.56 -7.30
N LYS A 106 12.58 10.59 -8.13
CA LYS A 106 12.81 10.56 -9.59
C LYS A 106 13.49 11.82 -10.12
#